data_AF-A0A1B6MAG8-F1
#
_entry.id   AF-A0A1B6MAG8-F1
#
_cell.length_a   1.000
_cell.length_b   1.000
_cell.length_c   1.000
_cell.angle_alpha   90.00
_cell.angle_beta   90.00
_cell.angle_gamma   90.00
#
_symmetry.space_group_name_H-M   'P 1'
#
loop_
_entity.id
_entity.type
_entity.pdbx_description
1 polymer ?
#
loop_
_entity_poly.entity_id
_entity_poly.type
_entity_poly.pdbx_seq_one_letter_code
_entity_poly.pdbx_strand_id
1 'polypeptide(L)'
;FKSGRMTPCLVLLFVLLVALSGGGEGVVKMVTTAVVFTNSRGGGEDELQAPVNHNASKLFDAGGHVVAAWWTPLNQITDLTAIYRIDTVPAGRHVNLVASGRPGQRDARVRIKIYADILGNSSGC
;
A
#
# COMPACT_ATOMS: atom_id res chain seq x y z
N PHE A 1 19.89 -26.35 -36.10
CA PHE A 1 18.78 -25.53 -35.57
C PHE A 1 17.52 -25.81 -36.39
N LYS A 2 16.63 -26.66 -35.86
CA LYS A 2 15.39 -27.06 -36.56
C LYS A 2 14.30 -26.09 -36.12
N SER A 3 13.94 -25.15 -37.00
CA SER A 3 12.87 -24.17 -36.80
C SER A 3 11.54 -24.91 -36.64
N GLY A 4 11.10 -25.09 -35.39
CA GLY A 4 9.78 -25.65 -35.08
C GLY A 4 8.69 -24.68 -35.54
N ARG A 5 8.05 -24.98 -36.68
CA ARG A 5 6.84 -24.30 -37.10
C ARG A 5 5.76 -24.62 -36.05
N MET A 6 5.47 -23.65 -35.18
CA MET A 6 4.32 -23.73 -34.29
C MET A 6 3.06 -23.88 -35.15
N THR A 7 2.35 -24.99 -34.95
CA THR A 7 1.07 -25.27 -35.60
C THR A 7 0.04 -24.21 -35.19
N PRO A 8 -0.85 -23.78 -36.10
CA PRO A 8 -1.81 -22.70 -35.83
C PRO A 8 -2.74 -23.00 -34.65
N CYS A 9 -3.03 -24.27 -34.35
CA CYS A 9 -3.76 -24.67 -33.14
C CYS A 9 -3.06 -24.27 -31.84
N LEU A 10 -1.72 -24.31 -31.81
CA LEU A 10 -0.94 -24.06 -30.60
C LEU A 10 -0.88 -22.56 -30.29
N VAL A 11 -0.86 -21.72 -31.32
CA VAL A 11 -1.00 -20.26 -31.20
C VAL A 11 -2.40 -19.89 -30.72
N LEU A 12 -3.44 -20.56 -31.25
CA LEU A 12 -4.83 -20.31 -30.85
C LEU A 12 -5.09 -20.69 -29.39
N LEU A 13 -4.50 -21.81 -28.93
CA LEU A 13 -4.58 -22.24 -27.54
C LEU A 13 -3.87 -21.25 -26.60
N PHE A 14 -2.73 -20.70 -27.00
CA PHE A 14 -2.00 -19.70 -26.23
C PHE A 14 -2.76 -18.37 -26.12
N VAL A 15 -3.35 -17.89 -27.23
CA VAL A 15 -4.20 -16.70 -27.23
C VAL A 15 -5.46 -16.90 -26.40
N LEU A 16 -6.07 -18.09 -26.46
CA LEU A 16 -7.22 -18.44 -25.63
C LEU A 16 -6.87 -18.50 -24.14
N LEU A 17 -5.69 -19.03 -23.78
CA LEU A 17 -5.20 -19.05 -22.39
C LEU A 17 -4.92 -17.64 -21.84
N VAL A 18 -4.36 -16.74 -22.66
CA VAL A 18 -4.16 -15.33 -22.29
C VAL A 18 -5.48 -14.57 -22.19
N ALA A 19 -6.47 -14.90 -23.01
CA ALA A 19 -7.81 -14.31 -22.93
C ALA A 19 -8.63 -14.86 -21.74
N LEU A 20 -8.40 -16.11 -21.33
CA LEU A 20 -9.04 -16.76 -20.18
C LEU A 20 -8.35 -16.47 -18.85
N SER A 21 -7.10 -16.00 -18.84
CA SER A 21 -6.50 -15.37 -17.66
C SER A 21 -7.16 -14.03 -17.46
N GLY A 22 -8.38 -14.05 -16.92
CA GLY A 22 -9.20 -12.89 -16.66
C GLY A 22 -8.36 -11.76 -16.09
N GLY A 23 -8.27 -10.67 -16.84
CA GLY A 23 -7.68 -9.44 -16.35
C GLY A 23 -8.51 -9.00 -15.16
N GLY A 24 -8.02 -9.29 -13.95
CA GLY A 24 -8.61 -8.74 -12.74
C GLY A 24 -8.54 -7.23 -12.86
N GLU A 25 -9.70 -6.56 -12.84
CA GLU A 25 -9.75 -5.12 -12.84
C GLU A 25 -9.05 -4.61 -11.57
N GLY A 26 -7.90 -3.97 -11.73
CA GLY A 26 -7.21 -3.33 -10.62
C GLY A 26 -8.00 -2.13 -10.13
N VAL A 27 -8.41 -2.12 -8.86
CA VAL A 27 -9.12 -0.99 -8.25
C VAL A 27 -8.18 -0.29 -7.28
N VAL A 28 -7.97 1.02 -7.47
CA VAL A 28 -7.21 1.83 -6.51
C VAL A 28 -8.14 2.29 -5.39
N LYS A 29 -7.82 1.95 -4.14
CA LYS A 29 -8.48 2.53 -2.96
C LYS A 29 -7.60 3.53 -2.24
N MET A 30 -8.25 4.55 -1.68
CA MET A 30 -7.62 5.61 -0.90
C MET A 30 -8.09 5.55 0.56
N VAL A 31 -7.14 5.55 1.49
CA VAL A 31 -7.38 5.76 2.91
C VAL A 31 -6.59 6.99 3.37
N THR A 32 -7.23 7.90 4.10
CA THR A 32 -6.55 9.07 4.68
C THR A 32 -6.27 8.83 6.15
N THR A 33 -5.03 9.02 6.60
CA THR A 33 -4.64 8.87 8.01
C THR A 33 -3.57 9.88 8.40
N ALA A 34 -3.53 10.24 9.68
CA ALA A 34 -2.45 11.04 10.24
C ALA A 34 -1.36 10.14 10.82
N VAL A 35 -0.12 10.38 10.40
CA VAL A 35 1.07 9.85 11.07
C VAL A 35 1.59 10.92 12.00
N VAL A 36 1.59 10.64 13.29
CA VAL A 36 2.03 11.57 14.31
C VAL A 36 3.30 11.03 14.93
N PHE A 37 4.37 11.80 14.81
CA PHE A 37 5.58 11.60 15.60
C PHE A 37 5.42 12.38 16.90
N THR A 38 5.16 11.68 18.01
CA THR A 38 5.03 12.29 19.33
C THR A 38 6.00 11.63 20.30
N ASN A 39 6.65 12.43 21.15
CA ASN A 39 7.30 11.96 22.38
C ASN A 39 6.28 11.73 23.51
N SER A 40 5.03 12.15 23.32
CA SER A 40 3.93 11.96 24.27
C SER A 40 3.01 10.84 23.81
N ARG A 41 2.71 9.89 24.71
CA ARG A 41 1.71 8.83 24.51
C ARG A 41 0.33 9.48 24.45
N GLY A 42 -0.11 9.88 23.26
CA GLY A 42 -1.37 10.59 23.07
C GLY A 42 -1.69 10.71 21.60
N GLY A 43 -2.82 10.13 21.19
CA GLY A 43 -3.28 10.15 19.81
C GLY A 43 -4.60 9.41 19.66
N GLY A 44 -5.43 9.88 18.73
CA GLY A 44 -6.76 9.35 18.48
C GLY A 44 -6.75 8.00 17.77
N GLU A 45 -7.91 7.34 17.72
CA GLU A 45 -8.11 6.05 17.05
C GLU A 45 -7.62 6.06 15.59
N ASP A 46 -7.66 7.21 14.93
CA ASP A 46 -7.28 7.41 13.51
C ASP A 46 -5.80 7.70 13.27
N GLU A 47 -4.97 7.72 14.31
CA GLU A 47 -3.59 8.19 14.25
C GLU A 47 -2.59 7.04 14.43
N LEU A 48 -1.55 7.00 13.58
CA LEU A 48 -0.38 6.17 13.83
C LEU A 48 0.64 6.98 14.62
N GLN A 49 0.85 6.65 15.89
CA GLN A 49 1.89 7.25 16.72
C GLN A 49 3.21 6.52 16.52
N ALA A 50 4.23 7.18 15.96
CA ALA A 50 5.57 6.62 15.76
C ALA A 50 6.52 7.04 16.91
N PRO A 51 6.82 6.17 17.90
CA PRO A 51 7.68 6.53 19.01
C PRO A 51 9.14 6.69 18.57
N VAL A 52 9.94 7.41 19.37
CA VAL A 52 11.39 7.47 19.19
C VAL A 52 12.01 6.08 19.35
N ASN A 53 12.89 5.69 18.42
CA ASN A 53 13.60 4.40 18.38
C ASN A 53 12.71 3.14 18.24
N HIS A 54 11.41 3.29 18.02
CA HIS A 54 10.50 2.17 17.82
C HIS A 54 9.71 2.34 16.52
N ASN A 55 9.39 1.20 15.90
CA ASN A 55 8.45 1.18 14.79
C ASN A 55 7.04 1.13 15.35
N ALA A 56 6.17 1.97 14.83
CA ALA A 56 4.74 1.79 15.00
C ALA A 56 4.15 1.25 13.71
N SER A 57 3.16 0.38 13.86
CA SER A 57 2.42 -0.14 12.72
C SER A 57 0.93 -0.13 12.95
N LYS A 58 0.16 0.08 11.88
CA LYS A 58 -1.30 0.00 11.87
C LYS A 58 -1.78 -0.62 10.57
N LEU A 59 -2.75 -1.54 10.71
CA LEU A 59 -3.42 -2.18 9.58
C LEU A 59 -4.64 -1.36 9.17
N PHE A 60 -4.79 -1.15 7.87
CA PHE A 60 -5.96 -0.53 7.25
C PHE A 60 -6.62 -1.55 6.31
N ASP A 61 -7.91 -1.80 6.47
CA ASP A 61 -8.65 -2.69 5.56
C ASP A 61 -8.78 -2.02 4.19
N ALA A 62 -8.24 -2.68 3.18
CA ALA A 62 -8.37 -2.27 1.78
C ALA A 62 -9.60 -2.92 1.14
N GLY A 63 -10.27 -3.86 1.79
CA GLY A 63 -11.51 -4.48 1.32
C GLY A 63 -11.35 -5.41 0.12
N GLY A 64 -10.12 -5.81 -0.22
CA GLY A 64 -9.77 -6.76 -1.29
C GLY A 64 -8.28 -7.10 -1.23
N HIS A 65 -7.82 -8.06 -2.05
CA HIS A 65 -6.42 -8.50 -2.00
C HIS A 65 -5.48 -7.41 -2.55
N VAL A 66 -4.62 -6.88 -1.68
CA VAL A 66 -3.68 -5.80 -2.00
C VAL A 66 -2.46 -6.37 -2.72
N VAL A 67 -2.19 -5.87 -3.92
CA VAL A 67 -1.01 -6.24 -4.71
C VAL A 67 0.12 -5.22 -4.58
N ALA A 68 -0.22 -3.96 -4.38
CA ALA A 68 0.74 -2.89 -4.15
C ALA A 68 0.14 -1.82 -3.23
N ALA A 69 0.98 -1.11 -2.49
CA ALA A 69 0.56 0.01 -1.66
C ALA A 69 1.64 1.10 -1.64
N TRP A 70 1.23 2.36 -1.69
CA TRP A 70 2.11 3.51 -1.59
C TRP A 70 1.44 4.62 -0.79
N TRP A 71 2.21 5.63 -0.39
CA TRP A 71 1.70 6.78 0.32
C TRP A 71 2.18 8.08 -0.30
N THR A 72 1.43 9.15 -0.03
CA THR A 72 1.81 10.53 -0.38
C THR A 72 1.51 11.46 0.79
N PRO A 73 2.35 12.48 1.06
CA PRO A 73 2.03 13.49 2.06
C PRO A 73 0.89 14.39 1.58
N LEU A 74 0.01 14.78 2.50
CA LEU A 74 -1.09 15.71 2.22
C LEU A 74 -0.71 17.15 2.56
N ASN A 75 -0.14 17.36 3.74
CA ASN A 75 0.24 18.67 4.26
C ASN A 75 1.38 18.51 5.30
N GLN A 76 1.94 19.64 5.75
CA GLN A 76 3.01 19.69 6.76
C GLN A 76 4.27 18.90 6.37
N ILE A 77 4.67 18.99 5.10
CA ILE A 77 5.87 18.33 4.54
C ILE A 77 7.14 18.71 5.34
N THR A 78 7.19 19.90 5.93
CA THR A 78 8.29 20.34 6.80
C THR A 78 8.54 19.41 7.98
N ASP A 79 7.47 18.79 8.49
CA ASP A 79 7.50 17.89 9.64
C ASP A 79 7.82 16.42 9.24
N LEU A 80 7.90 16.11 7.93
CA LEU A 80 8.44 14.82 7.45
C LEU A 80 9.89 14.61 7.90
N THR A 81 10.64 15.68 8.11
CA THR A 81 12.04 15.59 8.56
C THR A 81 12.19 14.95 9.94
N ALA A 82 11.13 15.00 10.77
CA ALA A 82 11.08 14.34 12.06
C ALA A 82 10.73 12.84 11.96
N ILE A 83 10.27 12.37 10.80
CA ILE A 83 9.95 10.97 10.54
C ILE A 83 11.07 10.38 9.68
N TYR A 84 11.78 9.39 10.20
CA TYR A 84 12.87 8.75 9.47
C TYR A 84 12.36 7.87 8.32
N ARG A 85 11.25 7.18 8.54
CA ARG A 85 10.71 6.21 7.58
C ARG A 85 9.19 6.11 7.69
N ILE A 86 8.54 6.03 6.54
CA ILE A 86 7.14 5.63 6.40
C ILE A 86 7.09 4.61 5.27
N ASP A 87 6.58 3.42 5.54
CA ASP A 87 6.34 2.37 4.55
C ASP A 87 4.87 1.95 4.56
N THR A 88 4.40 1.54 3.39
CA THR A 88 3.11 0.88 3.20
C THR A 88 3.36 -0.49 2.61
N VAL A 89 3.03 -1.54 3.37
CA VAL A 89 3.29 -2.93 2.99
C VAL A 89 1.97 -3.65 2.76
N PRO A 90 1.76 -4.25 1.57
CA PRO A 90 0.62 -5.14 1.35
C PRO A 90 0.59 -6.29 2.38
N ALA A 91 -0.57 -6.52 2.99
CA ALA A 91 -0.78 -7.51 4.04
C ALA A 91 -2.11 -8.27 3.81
N GLY A 92 -2.18 -9.00 2.70
CA GLY A 92 -3.39 -9.72 2.28
C GLY A 92 -4.50 -8.75 1.90
N ARG A 93 -5.56 -8.69 2.72
CA ARG A 93 -6.67 -7.73 2.52
C ARG A 93 -6.40 -6.32 3.07
N HIS A 94 -5.27 -6.14 3.74
CA HIS A 94 -4.95 -4.90 4.45
C HIS A 94 -3.70 -4.25 3.86
N VAL A 95 -3.54 -2.96 4.13
CA VAL A 95 -2.26 -2.27 4.05
C VAL A 95 -1.71 -2.10 5.46
N ASN A 96 -0.50 -2.58 5.70
CA ASN A 96 0.24 -2.30 6.92
C ASN A 96 1.06 -1.03 6.74
N LEU A 97 0.65 0.05 7.40
CA LEU A 97 1.44 1.27 7.50
C LEU A 97 2.45 1.11 8.63
N VAL A 98 3.72 1.32 8.33
CA VAL A 98 4.81 1.29 9.32
C VAL A 98 5.49 2.65 9.32
N ALA A 99 5.69 3.23 10.50
CA ALA A 99 6.40 4.50 10.64
C ALA A 99 7.44 4.43 11.76
N SER A 100 8.55 5.13 11.54
CA SER A 100 9.66 5.23 12.49
C SER A 100 10.04 6.70 12.66
N GLY A 101 10.02 7.16 13.90
CA GLY A 101 10.45 8.51 14.26
C GLY A 101 11.97 8.69 14.23
N ARG A 102 12.44 9.90 13.93
CA ARG A 102 13.87 10.24 14.00
C ARG A 102 14.23 10.70 15.43
N PRO A 103 15.30 10.18 16.05
CA PRO A 103 15.69 10.59 17.40
C PRO A 103 16.09 12.07 17.47
N GLY A 104 15.81 12.70 18.62
CA GLY A 104 16.21 14.08 18.89
C GLY A 104 15.43 15.15 18.11
N GLN A 105 14.31 14.78 17.48
CA GLN A 105 13.43 15.71 16.77
C GLN A 105 12.27 16.16 17.66
N ARG A 106 11.72 17.34 17.35
CA ARG A 106 10.50 17.87 17.99
C ARG A 106 9.29 17.01 17.63
N ASP A 107 8.23 17.09 18.44
CA ASP A 107 6.93 16.52 18.08
C ASP A 107 6.48 17.04 16.70
N ALA A 108 6.03 16.14 15.84
CA ALA A 108 5.76 16.40 14.43
C ALA A 108 4.51 15.63 13.97
N ARG A 109 3.72 16.23 13.09
CA ARG A 109 2.50 15.61 12.58
C ARG A 109 2.46 15.75 11.08
N VAL A 110 2.27 14.63 10.39
CA VAL A 110 2.16 14.58 8.94
C VAL A 110 0.88 13.84 8.58
N ARG A 111 -0.01 14.47 7.81
CA ARG A 111 -1.12 13.72 7.20
C ARG A 111 -0.65 13.08 5.92
N ILE A 112 -1.03 11.83 5.72
CA ILE A 112 -0.72 11.10 4.49
C ILE A 112 -2.00 10.52 3.88
N LYS A 113 -1.96 10.34 2.56
CA LYS A 113 -2.87 9.44 1.85
C LYS A 113 -2.15 8.15 1.59
N ILE A 114 -2.82 7.04 1.88
CA ILE A 114 -2.42 5.69 1.49
C ILE A 114 -3.25 5.31 0.28
N TYR A 115 -2.58 4.76 -0.73
CA TYR A 115 -3.19 4.15 -1.89
C TYR A 115 -2.85 2.67 -1.90
N ALA A 116 -3.83 1.86 -2.29
CA ALA A 116 -3.68 0.43 -2.47
C ALA A 116 -4.19 0.04 -3.84
N ASP A 117 -3.38 -0.69 -4.61
CA ASP A 117 -3.84 -1.42 -5.76
C ASP A 117 -4.37 -2.79 -5.31
N ILE A 118 -5.56 -3.11 -5.76
CA ILE A 118 -6.36 -4.23 -5.26
C ILE A 118 -6.83 -5.04 -6.46
N LEU A 119 -6.65 -6.36 -6.38
CA LEU A 119 -7.30 -7.26 -7.33
C LEU A 119 -8.81 -7.15 -7.16
N GLY A 120 -9.49 -6.63 -8.18
CA GLY A 120 -10.94 -6.63 -8.25
C GLY A 120 -11.45 -8.05 -8.10
N ASN A 121 -12.20 -8.30 -7.04
CA ASN A 121 -13.02 -9.49 -6.97
C ASN A 121 -14.19 -9.21 -7.92
N SER A 122 -14.17 -9.81 -9.12
CA SER A 122 -15.35 -9.88 -9.98
C SER A 122 -16.39 -10.80 -9.32
N SER A 123 -16.99 -10.34 -8.22
CA SER A 123 -18.18 -10.91 -7.61
C SER A 123 -19.30 -9.90 -7.77
N GLY A 124 -19.65 -9.63 -9.03
CA GLY A 124 -20.67 -8.66 -9.40
C GLY A 124 -21.06 -8.79 -10.87
N CYS A 125 -21.76 -9.87 -11.21
CA CYS A 125 -22.88 -9.94 -12.15
C CYS A 125 -23.67 -11.21 -11.83
#